data_AF-A0A815V0L6-F1
#
_entry.id   AF-A0A815V0L6-F1
#
_cell.length_a   1.000
_cell.length_b   1.000
_cell.length_c   1.000
_cell.angle_alpha   90.00
_cell.angle_beta   90.00
_cell.angle_gamma   90.00
#
_symmetry.space_group_name_H-M   'P 1'
#
loop_
_entity.id
_entity.type
_entity.pdbx_description
1 polymer ?
#
loop_
_entity_poly.entity_id
_entity_poly.type
_entity_poly.pdbx_seq_one_letter_code
_entity_poly.pdbx_strand_id
1 'polypeptide(L)'
;EAFMDADSFSEAEHGMETLSKVQRELAGYCISSDVTKKSDELRESLYQIVTKILERSDFEDVNKYSINPPKDLLAKLKKVASHGSARFTQAHNSMVGKIRQTFSVAIDQVHKAPLNERSLKIRSLNYALCFLPKDLQTQFKLQIDELSKLIIDEETAYRQDLERSFTFVNEDEHAITRLGVLAEKYSKHDMHDLLKTLREQCLKQLHMYRMNIQKFFDEQNVQSAIDTIKKILKYEESVGNYISEIKEVSNNVRDLTIKKISNCCDTLGNLYSIEQIQVIEKTFSDMFSFS
;
A
#
# COMPACT_ATOMS: atom_id res chain seq x y z
N GLU A 1 -36.70 -9.76 -9.43
CA GLU A 1 -36.79 -9.15 -8.09
C GLU A 1 -38.13 -9.35 -7.35
N ALA A 2 -39.12 -10.08 -7.89
CA ALA A 2 -40.44 -10.26 -7.26
C ALA A 2 -40.66 -11.65 -6.62
N PHE A 3 -39.69 -12.17 -5.83
CA PHE A 3 -39.80 -13.54 -5.28
C PHE A 3 -39.52 -13.65 -3.78
N MET A 4 -39.58 -12.56 -3.03
CA MET A 4 -39.68 -12.64 -1.58
C MET A 4 -40.43 -11.42 -1.07
N ASP A 5 -41.76 -11.48 -1.18
CA ASP A 5 -42.55 -10.87 -0.13
C ASP A 5 -42.31 -11.74 1.11
N ALA A 6 -41.49 -11.24 2.03
CA ALA A 6 -41.03 -12.03 3.19
C ALA A 6 -42.22 -12.50 4.04
N ASP A 7 -43.35 -11.79 3.94
CA ASP A 7 -44.60 -12.14 4.59
C ASP A 7 -45.26 -13.35 3.89
N SER A 8 -45.30 -13.38 2.55
CA SER A 8 -45.84 -14.53 1.78
C SER A 8 -45.08 -15.84 2.01
N PHE A 9 -43.75 -15.80 2.16
CA PHE A 9 -42.95 -17.01 2.41
C PHE A 9 -42.99 -17.47 3.87
N SER A 10 -42.97 -16.53 4.80
CA SER A 10 -43.17 -16.83 6.21
C SER A 10 -44.56 -17.43 6.45
N GLU A 11 -45.58 -16.92 5.76
CA GLU A 11 -46.93 -17.48 5.74
C GLU A 11 -46.98 -18.87 5.09
N ALA A 12 -46.26 -19.08 3.98
CA ALA A 12 -46.20 -20.39 3.32
C ALA A 12 -45.54 -21.48 4.19
N GLU A 13 -44.43 -21.17 4.87
CA GLU A 13 -43.78 -22.08 5.82
C GLU A 13 -44.65 -22.30 7.07
N HIS A 14 -45.26 -21.24 7.63
CA HIS A 14 -46.18 -21.38 8.76
C HIS A 14 -47.43 -22.19 8.40
N GLY A 15 -47.94 -22.00 7.19
CA GLY A 15 -49.00 -22.82 6.60
C GLY A 15 -48.58 -24.28 6.47
N MET A 16 -47.33 -24.55 6.04
CA MET A 16 -46.78 -25.90 5.97
C MET A 16 -46.57 -26.56 7.33
N GLU A 17 -46.13 -25.83 8.35
CA GLU A 17 -46.04 -26.34 9.72
C GLU A 17 -47.43 -26.67 10.28
N THR A 18 -48.40 -25.81 10.03
CA THR A 18 -49.79 -26.01 10.43
C THR A 18 -50.39 -27.22 9.73
N LEU A 19 -50.20 -27.34 8.41
CA LEU A 19 -50.60 -28.51 7.63
C LEU A 19 -49.95 -29.80 8.15
N SER A 20 -48.65 -29.76 8.48
CA SER A 20 -47.92 -30.92 9.00
C SER A 20 -48.43 -31.34 10.39
N LYS A 21 -48.82 -30.38 11.25
CA LYS A 21 -49.45 -30.66 12.54
C LYS A 21 -50.83 -31.28 12.36
N VAL A 22 -51.66 -30.68 11.52
CA VAL A 22 -53.01 -31.18 11.20
C VAL A 22 -52.96 -32.59 10.60
N GLN A 23 -52.03 -32.85 9.66
CA GLN A 23 -51.81 -34.18 9.10
C GLN A 23 -51.42 -35.21 10.15
N ARG A 24 -50.60 -34.83 11.14
CA ARG A 24 -50.19 -35.73 12.22
C ARG A 24 -51.36 -36.10 13.13
N GLU A 25 -52.19 -35.13 13.50
CA GLU A 25 -53.40 -35.36 14.32
C GLU A 25 -54.46 -36.17 13.57
N LEU A 26 -54.60 -35.95 12.26
CA LEU A 26 -55.56 -36.67 11.41
C LEU A 26 -55.07 -38.02 10.91
N ALA A 27 -53.77 -38.35 11.05
CA ALA A 27 -53.18 -39.60 10.56
C ALA A 27 -53.85 -40.86 11.13
N GLY A 28 -54.48 -40.76 12.31
CA GLY A 28 -55.26 -41.84 12.93
C GLY A 28 -56.72 -41.94 12.49
N TYR A 29 -57.25 -40.95 11.77
CA TYR A 29 -58.68 -40.83 11.43
C TYR A 29 -58.94 -40.82 9.92
N CYS A 30 -58.07 -40.20 9.11
CA CYS A 30 -58.25 -40.08 7.67
C CYS A 30 -56.89 -39.85 6.98
N ILE A 31 -56.41 -40.83 6.20
CA ILE A 31 -55.21 -40.69 5.38
C ILE A 31 -55.65 -40.26 3.98
N SER A 32 -55.68 -38.95 3.73
CA SER A 32 -55.90 -38.43 2.37
C SER A 32 -54.57 -38.36 1.62
N SER A 33 -54.36 -39.28 0.68
CA SER A 33 -53.17 -39.36 -0.17
C SER A 33 -52.94 -38.08 -0.98
N ASP A 34 -54.01 -37.39 -1.40
CA ASP A 34 -53.94 -36.13 -2.14
C ASP A 34 -53.40 -34.97 -1.29
N VAL A 35 -53.75 -34.91 0.00
CA VAL A 35 -53.26 -33.88 0.92
C VAL A 35 -51.79 -34.11 1.22
N THR A 36 -51.37 -35.36 1.42
CA THR A 36 -49.95 -35.72 1.58
C THR A 36 -49.15 -35.33 0.35
N LYS A 37 -49.62 -35.68 -0.85
CA LYS A 37 -48.95 -35.34 -2.11
C LYS A 37 -48.78 -33.84 -2.30
N LYS A 38 -49.83 -33.03 -2.10
CA LYS A 38 -49.74 -31.57 -2.21
C LYS A 38 -48.84 -30.94 -1.15
N SER A 39 -48.83 -31.50 0.07
CA SER A 39 -47.92 -31.08 1.15
C SER A 39 -46.46 -31.32 0.75
N ASP A 40 -46.16 -32.48 0.16
CA ASP A 40 -44.80 -32.80 -0.31
C ASP A 40 -44.39 -31.94 -1.52
N GLU A 41 -45.29 -31.68 -2.48
CA GLU A 41 -45.04 -30.77 -3.62
C GLU A 41 -44.76 -29.33 -3.16
N LEU A 42 -45.51 -28.83 -2.18
CA LEU A 42 -45.28 -27.51 -1.60
C LEU A 42 -43.96 -27.46 -0.83
N ARG A 43 -43.62 -28.54 -0.11
CA ARG A 43 -42.33 -28.68 0.56
C ARG A 43 -41.19 -28.61 -0.46
N GLU A 44 -41.25 -29.41 -1.53
CA GLU A 44 -40.27 -29.42 -2.65
C GLU A 44 -40.09 -28.05 -3.29
N SER A 45 -41.20 -27.33 -3.49
CA SER A 45 -41.17 -25.97 -4.03
C SER A 45 -40.43 -24.99 -3.11
N LEU A 46 -40.65 -25.09 -1.78
CA LEU A 46 -39.93 -24.29 -0.79
C LEU A 46 -38.43 -24.66 -0.71
N TYR A 47 -38.08 -25.95 -0.82
CA TYR A 47 -36.68 -26.39 -0.88
C TYR A 47 -35.92 -25.77 -2.05
N GLN A 48 -36.50 -25.82 -3.25
CA GLN A 48 -35.84 -25.29 -4.44
C GLN A 48 -35.52 -23.80 -4.33
N ILE A 49 -36.25 -23.04 -3.53
CA ILE A 49 -36.01 -21.61 -3.34
C ILE A 49 -34.73 -21.37 -2.53
N VAL A 50 -34.53 -22.12 -1.44
CA VAL A 50 -33.30 -22.03 -0.64
C VAL A 50 -32.08 -22.41 -1.47
N THR A 51 -32.18 -23.50 -2.25
CA THR A 51 -31.11 -23.93 -3.16
C THR A 51 -30.80 -22.86 -4.20
N LYS A 52 -31.83 -22.31 -4.86
CA LYS A 52 -31.65 -21.22 -5.84
C LYS A 52 -31.05 -19.95 -5.23
N ILE A 53 -31.37 -19.63 -3.98
CA ILE A 53 -30.76 -18.51 -3.26
C ILE A 53 -29.26 -18.78 -3.06
N LEU A 54 -28.89 -19.96 -2.57
CA LEU A 54 -27.50 -20.32 -2.29
C LEU A 54 -26.64 -20.43 -3.57
N GLU A 55 -27.22 -20.91 -4.67
CA GLU A 55 -26.55 -21.01 -5.97
C GLU A 55 -26.32 -19.65 -6.64
N ARG A 56 -27.28 -18.72 -6.52
CA ARG A 56 -27.19 -17.38 -7.14
C ARG A 56 -26.37 -16.39 -6.33
N SER A 57 -26.15 -16.68 -5.06
CA SER A 57 -25.41 -15.81 -4.14
C SER A 57 -23.90 -15.99 -4.33
N ASP A 58 -23.35 -15.38 -5.38
CA ASP A 58 -21.90 -15.21 -5.57
C ASP A 58 -21.40 -14.08 -4.66
N PHE A 59 -20.81 -14.46 -3.53
CA PHE A 59 -20.11 -13.55 -2.61
C PHE A 59 -18.62 -13.84 -2.57
N GLU A 60 -18.04 -14.33 -3.67
CA GLU A 60 -16.61 -14.65 -3.74
C GLU A 60 -15.73 -13.41 -3.88
N ASP A 61 -16.33 -12.25 -4.20
CA ASP A 61 -15.62 -10.98 -4.36
C ASP A 61 -16.32 -9.84 -3.61
N VAL A 62 -15.62 -9.24 -2.65
CA VAL A 62 -16.11 -8.08 -1.87
C VAL A 62 -16.46 -6.88 -2.75
N ASN A 63 -15.83 -6.73 -3.91
CA ASN A 63 -16.09 -5.62 -4.83
C ASN A 63 -17.45 -5.77 -5.54
N LYS A 64 -18.01 -6.98 -5.59
CA LYS A 64 -19.33 -7.24 -6.18
C LYS A 64 -20.49 -7.02 -5.21
N TYR A 65 -20.22 -6.71 -3.95
CA TYR A 65 -21.28 -6.55 -2.93
C TYR A 65 -22.20 -5.35 -3.22
N SER A 66 -21.74 -4.37 -4.00
CA SER A 66 -22.60 -3.27 -4.48
C SER A 66 -23.63 -3.72 -5.52
N ILE A 67 -23.32 -4.76 -6.29
CA ILE A 67 -24.18 -5.31 -7.35
C ILE A 67 -25.24 -6.22 -6.72
N ASN A 68 -24.83 -7.09 -5.80
CA ASN A 68 -25.70 -8.02 -5.08
C ASN A 68 -25.52 -7.87 -3.56
N PRO A 69 -26.15 -6.87 -2.92
CA PRO A 69 -25.95 -6.58 -1.49
C PRO A 69 -26.38 -7.74 -0.58
N PRO A 70 -25.47 -8.29 0.26
CA PRO A 70 -25.82 -9.36 1.19
C PRO A 70 -26.84 -8.93 2.26
N LYS A 71 -26.87 -7.65 2.62
CA LYS A 71 -27.65 -7.11 3.75
C LYS A 71 -29.13 -7.48 3.73
N ASP A 72 -29.81 -7.21 2.61
CA ASP A 72 -31.26 -7.41 2.53
C ASP A 72 -31.60 -8.90 2.46
N LEU A 73 -30.78 -9.69 1.76
CA LEU A 73 -30.96 -11.13 1.67
C LEU A 73 -30.75 -11.82 3.03
N LEU A 74 -29.69 -11.45 3.76
CA LEU A 74 -29.45 -11.96 5.11
C LEU A 74 -30.56 -11.53 6.09
N ALA A 75 -31.07 -10.31 5.98
CA ALA A 75 -32.21 -9.85 6.80
C ALA A 75 -33.46 -10.69 6.54
N LYS A 76 -33.78 -10.98 5.27
CA LYS A 76 -34.90 -11.85 4.90
C LYS A 76 -34.71 -13.27 5.43
N LEU A 77 -33.54 -13.88 5.24
CA LEU A 77 -33.25 -15.23 5.74
C LEU A 77 -33.31 -15.31 7.26
N LYS A 78 -32.82 -14.28 7.97
CA LYS A 78 -32.89 -14.20 9.43
C LYS A 78 -34.33 -14.09 9.94
N LYS A 79 -35.19 -13.30 9.28
CA LYS A 79 -36.62 -13.19 9.61
C LYS A 79 -37.34 -14.53 9.43
N VAL A 80 -37.04 -15.28 8.36
CA VAL A 80 -37.66 -16.60 8.16
C VAL A 80 -37.09 -17.63 9.15
N ALA A 81 -35.79 -17.59 9.42
CA ALA A 81 -35.13 -18.45 10.40
C ALA A 81 -35.71 -18.29 11.82
N SER A 82 -36.10 -17.07 12.24
CA SER A 82 -36.69 -16.82 13.56
C SER A 82 -38.05 -17.48 13.78
N HIS A 83 -38.72 -17.96 12.72
CA HIS A 83 -39.96 -18.71 12.82
C HIS A 83 -39.74 -20.22 13.04
N GLY A 84 -38.49 -20.66 13.26
CA GLY A 84 -38.16 -22.05 13.62
C GLY A 84 -37.67 -22.93 12.47
N SER A 85 -37.58 -22.40 11.25
CA SER A 85 -37.15 -23.18 10.09
C SER A 85 -35.64 -23.39 10.06
N ALA A 86 -35.19 -24.58 10.47
CA ALA A 86 -33.78 -24.96 10.57
C ALA A 86 -32.98 -24.78 9.27
N ARG A 87 -33.64 -24.86 8.11
CA ARG A 87 -32.98 -24.72 6.80
C ARG A 87 -32.62 -23.29 6.46
N PHE A 88 -33.51 -22.35 6.77
CA PHE A 88 -33.21 -20.93 6.58
C PHE A 88 -32.12 -20.48 7.56
N THR A 89 -32.10 -21.05 8.77
CA THR A 89 -30.98 -20.90 9.71
C THR A 89 -29.67 -21.43 9.09
N GLN A 90 -29.69 -22.62 8.49
CA GLN A 90 -28.51 -23.19 7.82
C GLN A 90 -28.05 -22.34 6.63
N ALA A 91 -28.98 -21.89 5.78
CA ALA A 91 -28.67 -21.04 4.63
C ALA A 91 -28.09 -19.69 5.05
N HIS A 92 -28.70 -19.04 6.05
CA HIS A 92 -28.18 -17.83 6.67
C HIS A 92 -26.76 -18.02 7.18
N ASN A 93 -26.51 -19.08 7.97
CA ASN A 93 -25.20 -19.36 8.53
C ASN A 93 -24.16 -19.69 7.45
N SER A 94 -24.54 -20.42 6.40
CA SER A 94 -23.68 -20.72 5.26
C SER A 94 -23.25 -19.45 4.53
N MET A 95 -24.19 -18.53 4.26
CA MET A 95 -23.88 -17.25 3.63
C MET A 95 -23.00 -16.36 4.50
N VAL A 96 -23.29 -16.28 5.81
CA VAL A 96 -22.42 -15.56 6.76
C VAL A 96 -21.00 -16.16 6.77
N GLY A 97 -20.89 -17.48 6.72
CA GLY A 97 -19.61 -18.19 6.61
C GLY A 97 -18.83 -17.81 5.34
N LYS A 98 -19.48 -17.80 4.18
CA LYS A 98 -18.87 -17.36 2.91
C LYS A 98 -18.39 -15.91 3.00
N ILE A 99 -19.24 -14.99 3.46
CA ILE A 99 -18.88 -13.58 3.60
C ILE A 99 -17.67 -13.40 4.51
N ARG A 100 -17.61 -14.12 5.63
CA ARG A 100 -16.45 -14.11 6.54
C ARG A 100 -15.18 -14.58 5.88
N GLN A 101 -15.24 -15.69 5.15
CA GLN A 101 -14.09 -16.21 4.42
C GLN A 101 -13.61 -15.21 3.37
N THR A 102 -14.52 -14.67 2.55
CA THR A 102 -14.19 -13.69 1.52
C THR A 102 -13.56 -12.42 2.11
N PHE A 103 -14.13 -11.87 3.19
CA PHE A 103 -13.55 -10.72 3.88
C PHE A 103 -12.17 -11.01 4.46
N SER A 104 -11.98 -12.18 5.08
CA SER A 104 -10.68 -12.60 5.62
C SER A 104 -9.62 -12.67 4.52
N VAL A 105 -9.95 -13.28 3.37
CA VAL A 105 -9.05 -13.37 2.22
C VAL A 105 -8.72 -11.97 1.69
N ALA A 106 -9.71 -11.07 1.61
CA ALA A 106 -9.49 -9.71 1.13
C ALA A 106 -8.61 -8.88 2.10
N ILE A 107 -8.77 -9.06 3.42
CA ILE A 107 -7.91 -8.44 4.45
C ILE A 107 -6.46 -8.96 4.33
N ASP A 108 -6.28 -10.27 4.14
CA ASP A 108 -4.95 -10.86 3.93
C ASP A 108 -4.28 -10.35 2.65
N GLN A 109 -5.06 -10.13 1.59
CA GLN A 109 -4.57 -9.53 0.36
C GLN A 109 -4.11 -8.09 0.54
N VAL A 110 -4.68 -7.33 1.47
CA VAL A 110 -4.16 -5.99 1.82
C VAL A 110 -2.79 -6.09 2.48
N HIS A 111 -2.60 -7.04 3.41
CA HIS A 111 -1.31 -7.22 4.09
C HIS A 111 -0.18 -7.56 3.10
N LYS A 112 -0.49 -8.39 2.10
CA LYS A 112 0.47 -8.83 1.08
C LYS A 112 0.68 -7.82 -0.04
N ALA A 113 -0.16 -6.78 -0.15
CA ALA A 113 -0.05 -5.79 -1.21
C ALA A 113 1.12 -4.82 -0.98
N PRO A 114 1.71 -4.27 -2.06
CA PRO A 114 2.62 -3.14 -1.99
C PRO A 114 1.97 -1.97 -1.25
N LEU A 115 2.78 -1.24 -0.47
CA LEU A 115 2.31 -0.20 0.45
C LEU A 115 1.39 0.85 -0.23
N ASN A 116 1.73 1.27 -1.44
CA ASN A 116 0.95 2.22 -2.24
C ASN A 116 -0.46 1.72 -2.65
N GLU A 117 -0.66 0.41 -2.75
CA GLU A 117 -1.95 -0.19 -3.08
C GLU A 117 -2.83 -0.45 -1.86
N ARG A 118 -2.23 -0.52 -0.66
CA ARG A 118 -2.94 -0.91 0.57
C ARG A 118 -4.08 0.05 0.89
N SER A 119 -3.87 1.35 0.74
CA SER A 119 -4.87 2.39 1.00
C SER A 119 -6.12 2.25 0.09
N LEU A 120 -5.92 1.96 -1.19
CA LEU A 120 -7.00 1.73 -2.15
C LEU A 120 -7.79 0.45 -1.82
N LYS A 121 -7.08 -0.62 -1.44
CA LYS A 121 -7.72 -1.87 -1.01
C LYS A 121 -8.52 -1.69 0.28
N ILE A 122 -8.01 -0.94 1.25
CA ILE A 122 -8.75 -0.56 2.48
C ILE A 122 -10.01 0.23 2.14
N ARG A 123 -9.92 1.18 1.21
CA ARG A 123 -11.10 1.95 0.77
C ARG A 123 -12.16 1.03 0.16
N SER A 124 -11.74 0.05 -0.62
CA SER A 124 -12.63 -0.95 -1.24
C SER A 124 -13.30 -1.83 -0.18
N LEU A 125 -12.55 -2.27 0.84
CA LEU A 125 -13.11 -2.99 1.99
C LEU A 125 -14.14 -2.15 2.75
N ASN A 126 -13.80 -0.89 3.06
CA ASN A 126 -14.72 0.04 3.74
C ASN A 126 -15.99 0.29 2.94
N TYR A 127 -15.89 0.35 1.61
CA TYR A 127 -17.06 0.47 0.75
C TYR A 127 -17.93 -0.79 0.79
N ALA A 128 -17.33 -1.98 0.76
CA ALA A 128 -18.04 -3.25 0.87
C ALA A 128 -18.82 -3.39 2.19
N LEU A 129 -18.31 -2.82 3.29
CA LEU A 129 -18.99 -2.81 4.60
C LEU A 129 -20.39 -2.18 4.56
N CYS A 130 -20.64 -1.21 3.67
CA CYS A 130 -21.95 -0.55 3.55
C CYS A 130 -23.06 -1.52 3.13
N PHE A 131 -22.70 -2.64 2.51
CA PHE A 131 -23.63 -3.65 1.99
C PHE A 131 -23.78 -4.85 2.92
N LEU A 132 -23.23 -4.78 4.14
CA LEU A 132 -23.35 -5.83 5.14
C LEU A 132 -24.38 -5.50 6.23
N PRO A 133 -24.93 -6.52 6.92
CA PRO A 133 -25.64 -6.36 8.17
C PRO A 133 -24.77 -5.71 9.26
N LYS A 134 -25.39 -5.00 10.21
CA LYS A 134 -24.71 -4.20 11.24
C LYS A 134 -23.72 -5.01 12.08
N ASP A 135 -24.06 -6.24 12.44
CA ASP A 135 -23.21 -7.13 13.23
C ASP A 135 -21.91 -7.49 12.51
N LEU A 136 -22.00 -7.89 11.24
CA LEU A 136 -20.82 -8.15 10.41
C LEU A 136 -20.05 -6.86 10.09
N GLN A 137 -20.76 -5.76 9.86
CA GLN A 137 -20.16 -4.45 9.64
C GLN A 137 -19.29 -4.04 10.81
N THR A 138 -19.78 -4.13 12.05
CA THR A 138 -19.01 -3.79 13.26
C THR A 138 -17.80 -4.70 13.40
N GLN A 139 -17.95 -6.01 13.18
CA GLN A 139 -16.85 -6.96 13.28
C GLN A 139 -15.71 -6.64 12.31
N PHE A 140 -16.00 -6.50 11.02
CA PHE A 140 -14.96 -6.25 10.02
C PHE A 140 -14.43 -4.82 10.08
N LYS A 141 -15.24 -3.85 10.51
CA LYS A 141 -14.78 -2.47 10.71
C LYS A 141 -13.64 -2.41 11.72
N LEU A 142 -13.75 -3.12 12.84
CA LEU A 142 -12.67 -3.18 13.83
C LEU A 142 -11.37 -3.71 13.23
N GLN A 143 -11.45 -4.80 12.44
CA GLN A 143 -10.28 -5.38 11.77
C GLN A 143 -9.67 -4.43 10.72
N ILE A 144 -10.51 -3.72 9.97
CA ILE A 144 -10.06 -2.74 8.97
C ILE A 144 -9.44 -1.51 9.63
N ASP A 145 -10.00 -1.04 10.75
CA ASP A 145 -9.48 0.10 11.51
C ASP A 145 -8.10 -0.24 12.13
N GLU A 146 -7.95 -1.46 12.70
CA GLU A 146 -6.66 -1.97 13.19
C GLU A 146 -5.62 -2.06 12.08
N LEU A 147 -5.99 -2.63 10.93
CA LEU A 147 -5.12 -2.70 9.77
C LEU A 147 -4.73 -1.31 9.24
N SER A 148 -5.68 -0.39 9.17
CA SER A 148 -5.43 0.98 8.73
C SER A 148 -4.42 1.67 9.64
N LYS A 149 -4.56 1.48 10.95
CA LYS A 149 -3.61 2.01 11.93
C LYS A 149 -2.21 1.42 11.76
N LEU A 150 -2.09 0.09 11.60
CA LEU A 150 -0.80 -0.57 11.39
C LEU A 150 -0.08 -0.03 10.15
N ILE A 151 -0.81 0.18 9.05
CA ILE A 151 -0.24 0.75 7.82
C ILE A 151 0.22 2.19 8.03
N ILE A 152 -0.59 3.02 8.69
CA ILE A 152 -0.20 4.41 9.00
C ILE A 152 1.04 4.45 9.89
N ASP A 153 1.12 3.59 10.91
CA ASP A 153 2.27 3.50 11.82
C ASP A 153 3.52 3.05 11.05
N GLU A 154 3.39 2.07 10.14
CA GLU A 154 4.49 1.59 9.28
C GLU A 154 4.99 2.69 8.33
N GLU A 155 4.07 3.39 7.65
CA GLU A 155 4.40 4.52 6.76
C GLU A 155 5.09 5.66 7.50
N THR A 156 4.60 5.98 8.70
CA THR A 156 5.16 7.02 9.54
C THR A 156 6.57 6.67 9.97
N ALA A 157 6.83 5.41 10.35
CA ALA A 157 8.17 4.94 10.70
C ALA A 157 9.14 5.08 9.52
N TYR A 158 8.74 4.67 8.30
CA TYR A 158 9.60 4.84 7.12
C TYR A 158 9.90 6.30 6.79
N ARG A 159 8.92 7.19 6.92
CA ARG A 159 9.13 8.64 6.71
C ARG A 159 10.09 9.22 7.74
N GLN A 160 9.94 8.85 9.01
CA GLN A 160 10.85 9.29 10.06
C GLN A 160 12.28 8.78 9.85
N ASP A 161 12.45 7.52 9.42
CA ASP A 161 13.76 6.95 9.11
C ASP A 161 14.42 7.68 7.93
N LEU A 162 13.64 8.05 6.92
CA LEU A 162 14.12 8.86 5.80
C LEU A 162 14.57 10.26 6.27
N GLU A 163 13.75 10.97 7.02
CA GLU A 163 14.06 12.32 7.53
C GLU A 163 15.30 12.33 8.43
N ARG A 164 15.41 11.36 9.36
CA ARG A 164 16.59 11.19 10.22
C ARG A 164 17.85 10.94 9.40
N SER A 165 17.74 10.18 8.32
CA SER A 165 18.88 9.87 7.45
C SER A 165 19.42 11.11 6.75
N PHE A 166 18.58 12.12 6.47
CA PHE A 166 19.00 13.40 5.88
C PHE A 166 19.54 14.42 6.88
N THR A 167 19.25 14.28 8.17
CA THR A 167 19.60 15.29 9.20
C THR A 167 21.11 15.53 9.29
N PHE A 168 21.93 14.50 9.10
CA PHE A 168 23.38 14.55 9.31
C PHE A 168 24.20 14.41 8.01
N VAL A 169 23.58 14.45 6.84
CA VAL A 169 24.28 14.19 5.56
C VAL A 169 25.37 15.21 5.24
N ASN A 170 25.24 16.41 5.77
CA ASN A 170 26.27 17.44 5.62
C ASN A 170 27.49 17.22 6.52
N GLU A 171 27.34 16.47 7.61
CA GLU A 171 28.33 16.34 8.68
C GLU A 171 28.99 14.96 8.70
N ASP A 172 28.25 13.91 8.29
CA ASP A 172 28.65 12.51 8.40
C ASP A 172 28.54 11.80 7.03
N GLU A 173 29.66 11.38 6.45
CA GLU A 173 29.69 10.60 5.20
C GLU A 173 29.01 9.22 5.36
N HIS A 174 28.96 8.67 6.58
CA HIS A 174 28.21 7.45 6.84
C HIS A 174 26.70 7.66 6.69
N ALA A 175 26.20 8.89 6.77
CA ALA A 175 24.80 9.21 6.49
C ALA A 175 24.44 8.95 5.02
N ILE A 176 25.33 9.28 4.08
CA ILE A 176 25.13 8.97 2.65
C ILE A 176 25.08 7.46 2.42
N THR A 177 25.90 6.71 3.16
CA THR A 177 25.88 5.24 3.10
C THR A 177 24.54 4.68 3.61
N ARG A 178 23.98 5.25 4.68
CA ARG A 178 22.64 4.88 5.19
C ARG A 178 21.53 5.16 4.17
N LEU A 179 21.63 6.24 3.39
CA LEU A 179 20.69 6.49 2.29
C LEU A 179 20.76 5.39 1.21
N GLY A 180 21.94 4.83 0.94
CA GLY A 180 22.11 3.69 0.04
C GLY A 180 21.38 2.44 0.55
N VAL A 181 21.49 2.15 1.84
CA VAL A 181 20.76 1.03 2.49
C VAL A 181 19.25 1.23 2.41
N LEU A 182 18.76 2.47 2.63
CA LEU A 182 17.34 2.78 2.47
C LEU A 182 16.88 2.63 1.02
N ALA A 183 17.67 3.10 0.04
CA ALA A 183 17.36 2.97 -1.38
C ALA A 183 17.23 1.49 -1.80
N GLU A 184 18.15 0.65 -1.34
CA GLU A 184 18.12 -0.79 -1.56
C GLU A 184 16.86 -1.42 -0.95
N LYS A 185 16.56 -1.09 0.31
CA LYS A 185 15.38 -1.60 1.01
C LYS A 185 14.09 -1.21 0.27
N TYR A 186 13.96 0.07 -0.10
CA TYR A 186 12.78 0.54 -0.82
C TYR A 186 12.65 -0.08 -2.21
N SER A 187 13.76 -0.30 -2.89
CA SER A 187 13.76 -0.99 -4.19
C SER A 187 13.40 -2.48 -4.07
N LYS A 188 13.88 -3.19 -3.05
CA LYS A 188 13.60 -4.63 -2.86
C LYS A 188 12.18 -4.93 -2.41
N HIS A 189 11.54 -3.97 -1.75
CA HIS A 189 10.18 -4.11 -1.22
C HIS A 189 9.13 -3.35 -2.04
N ASP A 190 9.45 -2.98 -3.29
CA ASP A 190 8.55 -2.26 -4.21
C ASP A 190 7.91 -0.98 -3.59
N MET A 191 8.67 -0.29 -2.74
CA MET A 191 8.24 0.94 -2.07
C MET A 191 8.51 2.17 -2.96
N HIS A 192 7.90 2.20 -4.15
CA HIS A 192 8.19 3.19 -5.18
C HIS A 192 7.99 4.65 -4.71
N ASP A 193 6.98 4.93 -3.88
CA ASP A 193 6.71 6.29 -3.39
C ASP A 193 7.80 6.79 -2.43
N LEU A 194 8.30 5.90 -1.56
CA LEU A 194 9.39 6.21 -0.66
C LEU A 194 10.71 6.36 -1.43
N LEU A 195 10.94 5.50 -2.43
CA LEU A 195 12.10 5.63 -3.32
C LEU A 195 12.06 6.94 -4.13
N LYS A 196 10.87 7.35 -4.60
CA LYS A 196 10.66 8.65 -5.27
C LYS A 196 10.96 9.82 -4.32
N THR A 197 10.46 9.76 -3.09
CA THR A 197 10.71 10.78 -2.07
C THR A 197 12.21 10.89 -1.75
N LEU A 198 12.87 9.74 -1.56
CA LEU A 198 14.33 9.67 -1.37
C LEU A 198 15.07 10.28 -2.55
N ARG A 199 14.67 9.95 -3.78
CA ARG A 199 15.24 10.51 -5.01
C ARG A 199 15.14 12.03 -5.05
N GLU A 200 13.96 12.58 -4.79
CA GLU A 200 13.75 14.03 -4.79
C GLU A 200 14.63 14.74 -3.76
N GLN A 201 14.76 14.17 -2.55
CA GLN A 201 15.62 14.72 -1.51
C GLN A 201 17.11 14.60 -1.85
N CYS A 202 17.57 13.47 -2.39
CA CYS A 202 18.94 13.29 -2.88
C CYS A 202 19.28 14.31 -3.96
N LEU A 203 18.41 14.51 -4.94
CA LEU A 203 18.64 15.45 -6.05
C LEU A 203 18.67 16.90 -5.56
N LYS A 204 17.80 17.27 -4.62
CA LYS A 204 17.83 18.59 -3.97
C LYS A 204 19.15 18.83 -3.25
N GLN A 205 19.64 17.83 -2.52
CA GLN A 205 20.91 17.91 -1.80
C GLN A 205 22.11 18.01 -2.76
N LEU A 206 22.12 17.21 -3.82
CA LEU A 206 23.15 17.25 -4.85
C LEU A 206 23.16 18.59 -5.60
N HIS A 207 21.99 19.20 -5.84
CA HIS A 207 21.91 20.53 -6.42
C HIS A 207 22.56 21.59 -5.51
N MET A 208 22.31 21.52 -4.20
CA MET A 208 22.99 22.40 -3.24
C MET A 208 24.51 22.21 -3.26
N TYR A 209 25.00 20.97 -3.33
CA TYR A 209 26.43 20.70 -3.43
C TYR A 209 27.05 21.25 -4.71
N ARG A 210 26.38 21.14 -5.87
CA ARG A 210 26.84 21.74 -7.12
C ARG A 210 26.99 23.26 -7.01
N MET A 211 26.00 23.94 -6.42
CA MET A 211 26.05 25.38 -6.20
C MET A 211 27.20 25.78 -5.26
N ASN A 212 27.42 25.00 -4.20
CA ASN A 212 28.52 25.22 -3.27
C ASN A 212 29.90 25.04 -3.92
N ILE A 213 30.07 24.04 -4.80
CA ILE A 213 31.33 23.84 -5.53
C ILE A 213 31.68 25.08 -6.36
N GLN A 214 30.71 25.61 -7.10
CA GLN A 214 30.93 26.82 -7.91
C GLN A 214 31.32 28.01 -7.02
N LYS A 215 30.56 28.24 -5.95
CA LYS A 215 30.85 29.28 -4.95
C LYS A 215 32.25 29.14 -4.36
N PHE A 216 32.64 27.94 -3.94
CA PHE A 216 33.96 27.70 -3.35
C PHE A 216 35.10 27.90 -4.35
N PHE A 217 34.90 27.57 -5.63
CA PHE A 217 35.88 27.91 -6.66
C PHE A 217 35.99 29.43 -6.89
N ASP A 218 34.88 30.15 -6.86
CA ASP A 218 34.87 31.61 -7.01
C ASP A 218 35.54 32.31 -5.80
N GLU A 219 35.38 31.74 -4.60
CA GLU A 219 36.04 32.19 -3.36
C GLU A 219 37.49 31.68 -3.20
N GLN A 220 38.02 30.95 -4.19
CA GLN A 220 39.34 30.27 -4.12
C GLN A 220 39.50 29.28 -2.95
N ASN A 221 38.40 28.84 -2.35
CA ASN A 221 38.36 27.84 -1.29
C ASN A 221 38.37 26.42 -1.86
N VAL A 222 39.51 26.04 -2.44
CA VAL A 222 39.69 24.76 -3.14
C VAL A 222 39.42 23.56 -2.23
N GLN A 223 39.81 23.63 -0.96
CA GLN A 223 39.61 22.54 0.01
C GLN A 223 38.12 22.23 0.20
N SER A 224 37.29 23.25 0.42
CA SER A 224 35.84 23.05 0.61
C SER A 224 35.16 22.57 -0.68
N ALA A 225 35.65 22.99 -1.85
CA ALA A 225 35.21 22.47 -3.14
C ALA A 225 35.50 20.97 -3.26
N ILE A 226 36.73 20.53 -2.93
CA ILE A 226 37.14 19.12 -2.94
C ILE A 226 36.28 18.29 -1.98
N ASP A 227 36.07 18.75 -0.76
CA ASP A 227 35.27 18.00 0.23
C ASP A 227 33.80 17.90 -0.19
N THR A 228 33.27 18.91 -0.90
CA THR A 228 31.92 18.85 -1.49
C THR A 228 31.87 17.88 -2.68
N ILE A 229 32.91 17.83 -3.52
CA ILE A 229 33.02 16.87 -4.62
C ILE A 229 33.05 15.42 -4.09
N LYS A 230 33.81 15.15 -3.02
CA LYS A 230 33.84 13.82 -2.37
C LYS A 230 32.44 13.36 -1.96
N LYS A 231 31.63 14.24 -1.38
CA LYS A 231 30.24 13.93 -1.01
C LYS A 231 29.39 13.54 -2.23
N ILE A 232 29.51 14.27 -3.35
CA ILE A 232 28.80 13.94 -4.60
C ILE A 232 29.22 12.55 -5.12
N LEU A 233 30.51 12.25 -5.11
CA LEU A 233 31.03 10.94 -5.50
C LEU A 233 30.50 9.83 -4.56
N LYS A 234 30.39 10.10 -3.25
CA LYS A 234 29.84 9.14 -2.30
C LYS A 234 28.36 8.85 -2.55
N TYR A 235 27.60 9.84 -3.00
CA TYR A 235 26.22 9.67 -3.45
C TYR A 235 26.13 8.75 -4.67
N GLU A 236 27.00 8.93 -5.66
CA GLU A 236 27.07 8.06 -6.84
C GLU A 236 27.37 6.61 -6.43
N GLU A 237 28.36 6.41 -5.55
CA GLU A 237 28.74 5.08 -5.04
C GLU A 237 27.60 4.41 -4.28
N SER A 238 26.98 5.13 -3.34
CA SER A 238 26.04 4.53 -2.36
C SER A 238 24.61 4.42 -2.91
N VAL A 239 24.20 5.37 -3.75
CA VAL A 239 22.80 5.55 -4.17
C VAL A 239 22.63 5.47 -5.69
N GLY A 240 23.69 5.67 -6.47
CA GLY A 240 23.63 5.77 -7.93
C GLY A 240 23.16 4.50 -8.67
N ASN A 241 23.16 3.34 -8.01
CA ASN A 241 22.57 2.11 -8.56
C ASN A 241 21.04 2.10 -8.49
N TYR A 242 20.44 2.90 -7.62
CA TYR A 242 18.99 2.98 -7.40
C TYR A 242 18.39 4.26 -8.00
N ILE A 243 19.19 5.32 -8.13
CA ILE A 243 18.78 6.62 -8.66
C ILE A 243 19.75 7.03 -9.77
N SER A 244 19.40 6.74 -11.01
CA SER A 244 20.28 6.91 -12.18
C SER A 244 20.73 8.35 -12.42
N GLU A 245 19.89 9.33 -12.07
CA GLU A 245 20.16 10.75 -12.25
C GLU A 245 21.38 11.24 -11.44
N ILE A 246 21.72 10.53 -10.36
CA ILE A 246 22.92 10.84 -9.56
C ILE A 246 24.19 10.66 -10.39
N LYS A 247 24.24 9.68 -11.30
CA LYS A 247 25.40 9.45 -12.18
C LYS A 247 25.63 10.64 -13.11
N GLU A 248 24.56 11.21 -13.65
CA GLU A 248 24.64 12.40 -14.50
C GLU A 248 25.17 13.62 -13.72
N VAL A 249 24.70 13.81 -12.49
CA VAL A 249 25.23 14.87 -11.61
C VAL A 249 26.72 14.66 -11.31
N SER A 250 27.13 13.43 -11.01
CA SER A 250 28.53 13.11 -10.72
C SER A 250 29.43 13.35 -11.94
N ASN A 251 29.01 12.92 -13.13
CA ASN A 251 29.77 13.14 -14.37
C ASN A 251 29.96 14.63 -14.67
N ASN A 252 28.90 15.43 -14.53
CA ASN A 252 28.99 16.88 -14.69
C ASN A 252 30.02 17.52 -13.73
N VAL A 253 30.10 17.01 -12.50
CA VAL A 253 31.06 17.50 -11.52
C VAL A 253 32.48 17.05 -11.86
N ARG A 254 32.68 15.79 -12.28
CA ARG A 254 33.98 15.30 -12.78
C ARG A 254 34.50 16.17 -13.91
N ASP A 255 33.67 16.47 -14.90
CA ASP A 255 34.05 17.30 -16.05
C ASP A 255 34.46 18.72 -15.63
N LEU A 256 33.71 19.33 -14.71
CA LEU A 256 34.05 20.63 -14.14
C LEU A 256 35.39 20.61 -13.42
N THR A 257 35.62 19.59 -12.58
CA THR A 257 36.88 19.41 -11.83
C THR A 257 38.06 19.22 -12.77
N ILE A 258 37.95 18.36 -13.79
CA ILE A 258 39.00 18.13 -14.79
C ILE A 258 39.34 19.43 -15.51
N LYS A 259 38.32 20.18 -15.97
CA LYS A 259 38.54 21.46 -16.68
C LYS A 259 39.28 22.47 -15.82
N LYS A 260 38.93 22.58 -14.53
CA LYS A 260 39.61 23.50 -13.60
C LYS A 260 41.05 23.07 -13.31
N ILE A 261 41.30 21.77 -13.13
CA ILE A 261 42.66 21.24 -12.93
C ILE A 261 43.53 21.46 -14.18
N SER A 262 42.99 21.18 -15.38
CA SER A 262 43.71 21.43 -16.63
C SER A 262 44.13 22.89 -16.74
N ASN A 263 43.21 23.83 -16.48
CA ASN A 263 43.53 25.25 -16.49
C ASN A 263 44.65 25.62 -15.49
N CYS A 264 44.66 25.01 -14.30
CA CYS A 264 45.74 25.21 -13.34
C CYS A 264 47.09 24.67 -13.86
N CYS A 265 47.09 23.46 -14.43
CA CYS A 265 48.29 22.86 -15.04
C CYS A 265 48.81 23.70 -16.22
N ASP A 266 47.92 24.18 -17.08
CA ASP A 266 48.26 25.06 -18.21
C ASP A 266 48.83 26.39 -17.72
N THR A 267 48.25 26.96 -16.66
CA THR A 267 48.75 28.20 -16.04
C THR A 267 50.15 27.99 -15.44
N LEU A 268 50.38 26.87 -14.75
CA LEU A 268 51.69 26.50 -14.22
C LEU A 268 52.72 26.25 -15.33
N GLY A 269 52.31 25.57 -16.41
CA GLY A 269 53.14 25.36 -17.59
C GLY A 269 53.52 26.67 -18.28
N ASN A 270 52.57 27.60 -18.39
CA ASN A 270 52.82 28.94 -18.91
C ASN A 270 53.79 29.73 -18.03
N LEU A 271 53.66 29.66 -16.70
CA LEU A 271 54.63 30.27 -15.77
C LEU A 271 56.04 29.68 -15.92
N TYR A 272 56.13 28.37 -16.15
CA TYR A 272 57.41 27.69 -16.43
C TYR A 272 58.01 28.05 -17.79
N SER A 273 57.19 28.48 -18.74
CA SER A 273 57.64 28.90 -20.08
C SER A 273 58.06 30.38 -20.15
N ILE A 274 57.78 31.18 -19.11
CA ILE A 274 58.23 32.56 -19.03
C ILE A 274 59.70 32.56 -18.60
N GLU A 275 60.60 33.12 -19.43
CA GLU A 275 62.06 33.28 -19.22
C GLU A 275 62.46 34.08 -17.96
N GLN A 276 61.53 34.35 -17.04
CA GLN A 276 61.73 35.04 -15.77
C GLN A 276 61.42 34.14 -14.56
N ILE A 277 61.63 32.82 -14.66
CA ILE A 277 61.58 31.91 -13.49
C ILE A 277 62.41 32.47 -12.32
N GLN A 278 63.58 33.07 -12.59
CA GLN A 278 64.40 33.72 -11.57
C GLN A 278 63.75 34.94 -10.91
N VAL A 279 62.90 35.69 -11.60
CA VAL A 279 62.16 36.84 -11.01
C VAL A 279 61.00 36.33 -10.17
N ILE A 280 60.31 35.28 -10.59
CA ILE A 280 59.21 34.67 -9.84
C ILE A 280 59.74 33.95 -8.59
N GLU A 281 60.81 33.16 -8.70
CA GLU A 281 61.49 32.53 -7.55
C GLU A 281 62.01 33.58 -6.57
N LYS A 282 62.65 34.66 -7.07
CA LYS A 282 63.11 35.76 -6.22
C LYS A 282 61.95 36.50 -5.54
N THR A 283 60.85 36.74 -6.25
CA THR A 283 59.66 37.41 -5.67
C THR A 283 58.97 36.54 -4.61
N PHE A 284 58.94 35.21 -4.79
CA PHE A 284 58.45 34.27 -3.78
C PHE A 284 59.42 34.16 -2.60
N SER A 285 60.73 34.05 -2.82
CA SER A 285 61.73 34.06 -1.75
C SER A 285 61.72 35.36 -0.96
N ASP A 286 61.61 36.51 -1.62
CA ASP A 286 61.52 37.83 -0.98
C ASP A 286 60.24 37.94 -0.13
N MET A 287 59.10 37.39 -0.59
CA MET A 287 57.86 37.30 0.20
C MET A 287 57.96 36.39 1.44
N PHE A 288 58.77 35.34 1.39
CA PHE A 288 58.97 34.42 2.52
C PHE A 288 60.16 34.79 3.44
N SER A 289 61.00 35.73 3.03
CA SER A 289 62.14 36.22 3.82
C SER A 289 61.85 37.44 4.71
N PHE A 290 60.62 37.98 4.67
CA PHE A 290 60.10 38.88 5.70
C PHE A 290 59.35 38.07 6.77
N SER A 291 60.12 37.31 7.56
CA SER A 291 59.75 36.88 8.92
C SER A 291 60.76 37.43 9.90
#